data_AF-A0A4Q7YFH3-F1
#
_entry.id   AF-A0A4Q7YFH3-F1
#
_cell.length_a   1.000
_cell.length_b   1.000
_cell.length_c   1.000
_cell.angle_alpha   90.00
_cell.angle_beta   90.00
_cell.angle_gamma   90.00
#
_symmetry.space_group_name_H-M   'P 1'
#
loop_
_entity.id
_entity.type
_entity.pdbx_description
1 polymer ?
#
loop_
_entity_poly.entity_id
_entity_poly.type
_entity_poly.pdbx_seq_one_letter_code
_entity_poly.pdbx_strand_id
1 'polypeptide(L)'
;MTDQWVALEPGADPDERVRALRRAHETFTTAGTVARPVRPVVAESWRRSARAGVGPDGTACVELTDDDLGAYRAEHPLAKVMPLVRELVGTFAADGSHLLAVCDAHGRLMWVEGHPTTLRRADRMNFVPGARWSEAAVGTNAPGTAVAVDRPVQVFAAEHFIRRVQPWTCAAAPIHDPHTGRVLGAVDITGGDGLAHPHSLGFVQAVARAAESQLSLVAPPQRAQDTVTLSALGRDEAELRPGGGRRIRLSRRHSEVLVLLARHPEGMTGDELLCALYEDESVTPVTLRAELARLRPLLPPGLLASRPYRLSVPVECDADLVERQLEAGALTAAVRAYRGPLLPNSQAPAVVGLRRRLTAALRTALVTRGDPDLLADWAHAPWGEHDLLVWRALAAVRPTAPVRARIAALEAELAAPGVPGRRAHVRRTPWLTSGATYSQRPPV
;
A
#
# COMPACT_ATOMS: atom_id res chain seq x y z
N MET A 1 -28.21 20.27 1.69
CA MET A 1 -26.84 19.98 1.21
C MET A 1 -26.93 18.74 0.35
N THR A 2 -26.61 18.85 -0.94
CA THR A 2 -26.62 17.71 -1.85
C THR A 2 -25.51 16.74 -1.47
N ASP A 3 -25.84 15.47 -1.26
CA ASP A 3 -24.84 14.43 -0.98
C ASP A 3 -23.97 14.21 -2.22
N GLN A 4 -22.73 14.68 -2.18
CA GLN A 4 -21.81 14.62 -3.32
C GLN A 4 -21.44 13.19 -3.74
N TRP A 5 -21.80 12.18 -2.95
CA TRP A 5 -21.49 10.77 -3.19
C TRP A 5 -22.60 10.04 -3.94
N VAL A 6 -23.84 10.57 -3.90
CA VAL A 6 -24.99 10.08 -4.67
C VAL A 6 -25.07 10.82 -6.01
N ALA A 7 -25.30 10.09 -7.10
CA ALA A 7 -25.17 10.64 -8.45
C ALA A 7 -26.43 11.34 -8.99
N LEU A 8 -27.62 10.91 -8.55
CA LEU A 8 -28.90 11.55 -8.85
C LEU A 8 -29.59 12.00 -7.57
N GLU A 9 -30.08 13.24 -7.59
CA GLU A 9 -30.97 13.74 -6.54
C GLU A 9 -32.36 13.09 -6.68
N PRO A 10 -33.05 12.78 -5.57
CA PRO A 10 -34.41 12.27 -5.62
C PRO A 10 -35.34 13.21 -6.41
N GLY A 11 -35.99 12.68 -7.45
CA GLY A 11 -36.91 13.43 -8.30
C GLY A 11 -36.28 14.19 -9.48
N ALA A 12 -34.97 14.09 -9.69
CA ALA A 12 -34.32 14.63 -10.89
C ALA A 12 -34.67 13.81 -12.14
N ASP A 13 -34.85 14.47 -13.30
CA ASP A 13 -35.00 13.80 -14.60
C ASP A 13 -33.66 13.17 -15.02
N PRO A 14 -33.55 11.83 -15.09
CA PRO A 14 -32.32 11.15 -15.49
C PRO A 14 -31.86 11.54 -16.89
N ASP A 15 -32.79 11.72 -17.84
CA ASP A 15 -32.46 11.99 -19.23
C ASP A 15 -31.88 13.41 -19.40
N GLU A 16 -32.46 14.39 -18.71
CA GLU A 16 -31.89 15.74 -18.65
C GLU A 16 -30.49 15.72 -18.04
N ARG A 17 -30.31 14.99 -16.94
CA ARG A 17 -29.01 14.87 -16.28
C ARG A 17 -27.97 14.22 -17.19
N VAL A 18 -28.33 13.15 -17.90
CA VAL A 18 -27.45 12.49 -18.90
C VAL A 18 -27.00 13.49 -19.97
N ARG A 19 -27.93 14.27 -20.53
CA ARG A 19 -27.61 15.29 -21.55
C ARG A 19 -26.68 16.37 -21.00
N ALA A 20 -26.92 16.84 -19.77
CA ALA A 20 -26.07 17.86 -19.14
C ALA A 20 -24.66 17.35 -18.85
N LEU A 21 -24.53 16.13 -18.30
CA LEU A 21 -23.24 15.51 -18.02
C LEU A 21 -22.45 15.23 -19.30
N ARG A 22 -23.11 14.81 -20.38
CA ARG A 22 -22.44 14.56 -21.67
C ARG A 22 -21.80 15.83 -22.22
N ARG A 23 -22.52 16.97 -22.19
CA ARG A 23 -21.96 18.27 -22.60
C ARG A 23 -20.79 18.71 -21.73
N ALA A 24 -20.89 18.49 -20.41
CA ALA A 24 -19.80 18.83 -19.48
C ALA A 24 -18.56 17.95 -19.70
N HIS A 25 -18.77 16.65 -19.99
CA HIS A 25 -17.71 15.70 -20.33
C HIS A 25 -17.02 16.06 -21.65
N GLU A 26 -17.77 16.40 -22.70
CA GLU A 26 -17.22 16.90 -23.97
C GLU A 26 -16.42 18.18 -23.77
N THR A 27 -16.93 19.12 -22.97
CA THR A 27 -16.22 20.37 -22.63
C THR A 27 -14.91 20.08 -21.88
N PHE A 28 -14.93 19.17 -20.91
CA PHE A 28 -13.73 18.79 -20.16
C PHE A 28 -12.69 18.09 -21.05
N THR A 29 -13.12 17.15 -21.89
CA THR A 29 -12.20 16.36 -22.73
C THR A 29 -11.62 17.15 -23.90
N THR A 30 -12.28 18.23 -24.33
CA THR A 30 -11.79 19.11 -25.42
C THR A 30 -11.04 20.35 -24.92
N ALA A 31 -11.56 21.01 -23.88
CA ALA A 31 -11.05 22.29 -23.38
C ALA A 31 -10.40 22.21 -21.99
N GLY A 32 -10.44 21.06 -21.32
CA GLY A 32 -9.88 20.87 -19.97
C GLY A 32 -10.68 21.55 -18.85
N THR A 33 -11.84 22.13 -19.14
CA THR A 33 -12.64 22.91 -18.19
C THR A 33 -13.79 22.08 -17.61
N VAL A 34 -13.94 22.14 -16.29
CA VAL A 34 -15.05 21.47 -15.59
C VAL A 34 -16.22 22.44 -15.49
N ALA A 35 -17.33 22.11 -16.15
CA ALA A 35 -18.57 22.87 -16.10
C ALA A 35 -19.56 22.29 -15.07
N ARG A 36 -20.48 23.12 -14.56
CA ARG A 36 -21.67 22.62 -13.85
C ARG A 36 -22.51 21.77 -14.81
N PRO A 37 -23.20 20.71 -14.34
CA PRO A 37 -23.46 20.33 -12.94
C PRO A 37 -22.53 19.24 -12.38
N VAL A 38 -21.28 19.11 -12.87
CA VAL A 38 -20.36 18.04 -12.44
C VAL A 38 -20.05 18.17 -10.94
N ARG A 39 -20.22 17.07 -10.19
CA ARG A 39 -19.97 17.01 -8.75
C ARG A 39 -18.46 17.15 -8.46
N PRO A 40 -18.05 17.71 -7.31
CA PRO A 40 -16.63 17.89 -6.97
C PRO A 40 -15.81 16.60 -7.04
N VAL A 41 -16.33 15.48 -6.51
CA VAL A 41 -15.66 14.18 -6.54
C VAL A 41 -15.38 13.70 -7.97
N VAL A 42 -16.33 13.89 -8.89
CA VAL A 42 -16.21 13.52 -10.31
C VAL A 42 -15.23 14.46 -11.00
N ALA A 43 -15.31 15.76 -10.74
CA ALA A 43 -14.39 16.75 -11.29
C ALA A 43 -12.93 16.48 -10.90
N GLU A 44 -12.68 16.09 -9.65
CA GLU A 44 -11.36 15.69 -9.18
C GLU A 44 -10.89 14.38 -9.82
N SER A 45 -11.76 13.39 -9.93
CA SER A 45 -11.49 12.13 -10.61
C SER A 45 -11.17 12.34 -12.11
N TRP A 46 -11.91 13.20 -12.81
CA TRP A 46 -11.63 13.58 -14.20
C TRP A 46 -10.24 14.20 -14.35
N ARG A 47 -9.84 15.08 -13.43
CA ARG A 47 -8.50 15.69 -13.42
C ARG A 47 -7.41 14.64 -13.15
N ARG A 48 -7.63 13.71 -12.21
CA ARG A 48 -6.68 12.61 -11.94
C ARG A 48 -6.52 11.71 -13.17
N SER A 49 -7.64 11.34 -13.81
CA SER A 49 -7.69 10.55 -15.04
C SER A 49 -6.93 11.21 -16.18
N ALA A 50 -7.16 12.50 -16.42
CA ALA A 50 -6.47 13.27 -17.46
C ALA A 50 -4.96 13.38 -17.19
N ARG A 51 -4.55 13.60 -15.93
CA ARG A 51 -3.12 13.62 -15.55
C ARG A 51 -2.43 12.28 -15.75
N ALA A 52 -3.15 11.18 -15.65
CA ALA A 52 -2.66 9.83 -15.94
C ALA A 52 -2.61 9.52 -17.45
N GLY A 53 -3.03 10.44 -18.32
CA GLY A 53 -3.00 10.26 -19.77
C GLY A 53 -4.15 9.42 -20.32
N VAL A 54 -5.21 9.19 -19.56
CA VAL A 54 -6.38 8.44 -20.02
C VAL A 54 -7.13 9.23 -21.09
N GLY A 55 -7.41 8.61 -22.23
CA GLY A 55 -8.27 9.14 -23.29
C GLY A 55 -9.73 8.71 -23.14
N PRO A 56 -10.70 9.52 -23.61
CA PRO A 56 -12.14 9.22 -23.47
C PRO A 56 -12.63 8.02 -24.30
N ASP A 57 -11.81 7.54 -25.23
CA ASP A 57 -12.13 6.41 -26.12
C ASP A 57 -11.34 5.12 -25.79
N GLY A 58 -10.67 5.09 -24.62
CA GLY A 58 -9.90 3.94 -24.18
C GLY A 58 -10.74 2.71 -23.83
N THR A 59 -10.06 1.64 -23.42
CA THR A 59 -10.68 0.42 -22.88
C THR A 59 -9.80 -0.17 -21.77
N ALA A 60 -10.41 -0.95 -20.88
CA ALA A 60 -9.66 -1.61 -19.80
C ALA A 60 -8.73 -2.69 -20.38
N CYS A 61 -7.52 -2.80 -19.81
CA CYS A 61 -6.58 -3.87 -20.11
C CYS A 61 -6.83 -5.07 -19.19
N VAL A 62 -6.81 -6.28 -19.73
CA VAL A 62 -6.84 -7.53 -18.96
C VAL A 62 -5.42 -7.92 -18.59
N GLU A 63 -5.09 -7.86 -17.30
CA GLU A 63 -3.72 -8.06 -16.79
C GLU A 63 -3.49 -9.46 -16.25
N LEU A 64 -4.55 -10.13 -15.81
CA LEU A 64 -4.50 -11.50 -15.28
C LEU A 64 -5.48 -12.37 -16.07
N THR A 65 -5.02 -13.55 -16.47
CA THR A 65 -5.84 -14.57 -17.14
C THR A 65 -6.01 -15.78 -16.23
N ASP A 66 -6.95 -16.66 -16.57
CA ASP A 66 -7.49 -17.76 -15.75
C ASP A 66 -6.59 -18.33 -14.64
N ASP A 67 -5.43 -18.93 -14.97
CA ASP A 67 -4.56 -19.57 -13.98
C ASP A 67 -3.92 -18.57 -13.00
N ASP A 68 -3.36 -17.47 -13.52
CA ASP A 68 -2.76 -16.40 -12.70
C ASP A 68 -3.83 -15.72 -11.83
N LEU A 69 -5.03 -15.53 -12.36
CA LEU A 69 -6.16 -14.97 -11.64
C LEU A 69 -6.65 -15.92 -10.54
N GLY A 70 -6.64 -17.23 -10.79
CA GLY A 70 -6.99 -18.26 -9.81
C GLY A 70 -6.06 -18.24 -8.60
N ALA A 71 -4.75 -18.26 -8.85
CA ALA A 71 -3.73 -18.15 -7.80
C ALA A 71 -3.86 -16.81 -7.04
N TYR A 72 -4.00 -15.71 -7.78
CA TYR A 72 -4.17 -14.37 -7.18
C TYR A 72 -5.39 -14.28 -6.27
N ARG A 73 -6.54 -14.81 -6.70
CA ARG A 73 -7.76 -14.88 -5.88
C ARG A 73 -7.54 -15.70 -4.63
N ALA A 74 -6.90 -16.87 -4.73
CA ALA A 74 -6.72 -17.78 -3.60
C ALA A 74 -5.90 -17.14 -2.46
N GLU A 75 -4.91 -16.31 -2.82
CA GLU A 75 -4.05 -15.62 -1.87
C GLU A 75 -4.68 -14.32 -1.30
N HIS A 76 -5.63 -13.72 -2.02
CA HIS A 76 -6.17 -12.42 -1.64
C HIS A 76 -7.11 -12.50 -0.41
N PRO A 77 -6.99 -11.62 0.60
CA PRO A 77 -7.84 -11.64 1.80
C PRO A 77 -9.34 -11.62 1.52
N LEU A 78 -9.76 -10.89 0.48
CA LEU A 78 -11.18 -10.78 0.09
C LEU A 78 -11.81 -12.13 -0.33
N ALA A 79 -11.02 -13.13 -0.72
CA ALA A 79 -11.56 -14.46 -1.05
C ALA A 79 -12.31 -15.09 0.14
N LYS A 80 -11.89 -14.79 1.37
CA LYS A 80 -12.52 -15.29 2.61
C LYS A 80 -13.93 -14.74 2.86
N VAL A 81 -14.27 -13.62 2.22
CA VAL A 81 -15.57 -12.95 2.37
C VAL A 81 -16.42 -12.97 1.11
N MET A 82 -15.89 -13.48 0.00
CA MET A 82 -16.68 -13.68 -1.22
C MET A 82 -17.96 -14.51 -1.02
N PRO A 83 -18.01 -15.58 -0.19
CA PRO A 83 -19.26 -16.27 0.08
C PRO A 83 -20.36 -15.35 0.64
N LEU A 84 -20.00 -14.47 1.58
CA LEU A 84 -20.93 -13.48 2.15
C LEU A 84 -21.34 -12.44 1.13
N VAL A 85 -20.39 -11.91 0.36
CA VAL A 85 -20.70 -10.91 -0.68
C VAL A 85 -21.68 -11.51 -1.71
N ARG A 86 -21.49 -12.77 -2.10
CA ARG A 86 -22.42 -13.51 -2.96
C ARG A 86 -23.77 -13.73 -2.32
N GLU A 87 -23.83 -14.03 -1.03
CA GLU A 87 -25.09 -14.19 -0.31
C GLU A 87 -25.89 -12.88 -0.27
N LEU A 88 -25.22 -11.77 0.07
CA LEU A 88 -25.88 -10.46 0.22
C LEU A 88 -26.27 -9.84 -1.12
N VAL A 89 -25.43 -9.96 -2.14
CA VAL A 89 -25.61 -9.29 -3.45
C VAL A 89 -26.15 -10.24 -4.52
N GLY A 90 -26.10 -11.56 -4.32
CA GLY A 90 -26.46 -12.55 -5.33
C GLY A 90 -27.91 -12.45 -5.80
N THR A 91 -28.84 -12.13 -4.89
CA THR A 91 -30.25 -11.87 -5.25
C THR A 91 -30.41 -10.61 -6.10
N PHE A 92 -29.61 -9.58 -5.82
CA PHE A 92 -29.56 -8.33 -6.58
C PHE A 92 -28.92 -8.53 -7.97
N ALA A 93 -27.92 -9.40 -8.09
CA ALA A 93 -27.26 -9.72 -9.36
C ALA A 93 -28.03 -10.76 -10.22
N ALA A 94 -28.93 -11.52 -9.61
CA ALA A 94 -29.74 -12.54 -10.28
C ALA A 94 -30.97 -11.98 -11.02
N ASP A 95 -31.38 -10.75 -10.73
CA ASP A 95 -32.56 -10.09 -11.31
C ASP A 95 -32.43 -9.72 -12.81
N GLY A 96 -31.26 -9.94 -13.40
CA GLY A 96 -31.00 -9.65 -14.81
C GLY A 96 -30.59 -8.20 -15.10
N SER A 97 -30.61 -7.33 -14.10
CA SER A 97 -30.43 -5.87 -14.27
C SER A 97 -29.09 -5.37 -13.72
N HIS A 98 -28.43 -6.16 -12.87
CA HIS A 98 -27.22 -5.75 -12.17
C HIS A 98 -26.12 -6.82 -12.24
N LEU A 99 -24.88 -6.37 -12.04
CA LEU A 99 -23.68 -7.17 -11.88
C LEU A 99 -23.04 -6.83 -10.55
N LEU A 100 -22.53 -7.84 -9.87
CA LEU A 100 -21.59 -7.72 -8.77
C LEU A 100 -20.18 -7.73 -9.33
N ALA A 101 -19.34 -6.80 -8.87
CA ALA A 101 -17.90 -6.91 -9.05
C ALA A 101 -17.16 -6.66 -7.73
N VAL A 102 -16.00 -7.30 -7.58
CA VAL A 102 -15.09 -7.06 -6.47
C VAL A 102 -13.69 -6.88 -7.05
N CYS A 103 -13.07 -5.73 -6.77
CA CYS A 103 -11.72 -5.41 -7.22
C CYS A 103 -10.72 -5.41 -6.06
N ASP A 104 -9.44 -5.52 -6.36
CA ASP A 104 -8.36 -5.31 -5.38
C ASP A 104 -8.06 -3.80 -5.18
N ALA A 105 -7.10 -3.50 -4.30
CA ALA A 105 -6.63 -2.13 -4.03
C ALA A 105 -5.91 -1.44 -5.21
N HIS A 106 -5.67 -2.15 -6.32
CA HIS A 106 -5.16 -1.60 -7.58
C HIS A 106 -6.28 -1.41 -8.62
N GLY A 107 -7.53 -1.66 -8.25
CA GLY A 107 -8.66 -1.62 -9.17
C GLY A 107 -8.70 -2.80 -10.14
N ARG A 108 -7.98 -3.90 -9.92
CA ARG A 108 -8.11 -5.12 -10.75
C ARG A 108 -9.35 -5.88 -10.34
N LEU A 109 -10.26 -6.12 -11.29
CA LEU A 109 -11.46 -6.89 -11.06
C LEU A 109 -11.09 -8.34 -10.77
N MET A 110 -11.31 -8.81 -9.55
CA MET A 110 -11.06 -10.19 -9.19
C MET A 110 -12.30 -11.04 -9.43
N TRP A 111 -13.49 -10.56 -9.10
CA TRP A 111 -14.75 -11.25 -9.36
C TRP A 111 -15.69 -10.34 -10.12
N VAL A 112 -16.39 -10.90 -11.11
CA VAL A 112 -17.48 -10.25 -11.84
C VAL A 112 -18.56 -11.31 -12.02
N GLU A 113 -19.72 -11.09 -11.42
CA GLU A 113 -20.79 -12.08 -11.31
C GLU A 113 -22.16 -11.42 -11.59
N GLY A 114 -23.07 -12.16 -12.20
CA GLY A 114 -24.43 -11.69 -12.44
C GLY A 114 -25.07 -12.43 -13.61
N HIS A 115 -26.23 -11.93 -14.07
CA HIS A 115 -26.98 -12.61 -15.11
C HIS A 115 -26.21 -12.66 -16.45
N PRO A 116 -26.26 -13.77 -17.22
CA PRO A 116 -25.49 -13.95 -18.46
C PRO A 116 -25.69 -12.85 -19.52
N THR A 117 -26.89 -12.28 -19.61
CA THR A 117 -27.17 -11.16 -20.54
C THR A 117 -26.39 -9.90 -20.18
N THR A 118 -26.29 -9.60 -18.88
CA THR A 118 -25.64 -8.41 -18.36
C THR A 118 -24.14 -8.58 -18.40
N LEU A 119 -23.63 -9.79 -18.11
CA LEU A 119 -22.22 -10.14 -18.28
C LEU A 119 -21.77 -9.96 -19.74
N ARG A 120 -22.55 -10.43 -20.72
CA ARG A 120 -22.26 -10.21 -22.16
C ARG A 120 -22.26 -8.74 -22.55
N ARG A 121 -23.07 -7.90 -21.89
CA ARG A 121 -23.07 -6.45 -22.12
C ARG A 121 -21.83 -5.80 -21.51
N ALA A 122 -21.40 -6.24 -20.32
CA ALA A 122 -20.22 -5.76 -19.61
C ALA A 122 -18.90 -6.17 -20.28
N ASP A 123 -18.88 -7.34 -20.94
CA ASP A 123 -17.75 -7.79 -21.75
C ASP A 123 -17.39 -6.79 -22.87
N ARG A 124 -18.38 -6.10 -23.45
CA ARG A 124 -18.16 -5.08 -24.49
C ARG A 124 -17.34 -3.87 -24.03
N MET A 125 -17.17 -3.69 -22.72
CA MET A 125 -16.34 -2.66 -22.11
C MET A 125 -15.12 -3.21 -21.35
N ASN A 126 -14.80 -4.50 -21.51
CA ASN A 126 -13.77 -5.21 -20.75
C ASN A 126 -13.97 -5.12 -19.22
N PHE A 127 -15.24 -5.11 -18.78
CA PHE A 127 -15.57 -5.25 -17.36
C PHE A 127 -15.65 -6.74 -17.03
N VAL A 128 -14.49 -7.38 -17.04
CA VAL A 128 -14.28 -8.82 -16.90
C VAL A 128 -13.24 -9.09 -15.81
N PRO A 129 -13.23 -10.29 -15.21
CA PRO A 129 -12.18 -10.65 -14.25
C PRO A 129 -10.79 -10.52 -14.87
N GLY A 130 -9.83 -10.04 -14.07
CA GLY A 130 -8.46 -9.74 -14.51
C GLY A 130 -8.26 -8.35 -15.11
N ALA A 131 -9.34 -7.63 -15.45
CA ALA A 131 -9.23 -6.29 -16.03
C ALA A 131 -8.87 -5.22 -14.98
N ARG A 132 -7.95 -4.30 -15.32
CA ARG A 132 -7.60 -3.14 -14.48
C ARG A 132 -8.56 -1.98 -14.72
N TRP A 133 -9.28 -1.60 -13.67
CA TRP A 133 -10.29 -0.53 -13.61
C TRP A 133 -9.90 0.61 -12.66
N SER A 134 -8.61 0.84 -12.41
CA SER A 134 -8.19 2.04 -11.69
C SER A 134 -8.46 3.31 -12.49
N GLU A 135 -8.57 4.46 -11.82
CA GLU A 135 -8.71 5.76 -12.50
C GLU A 135 -7.54 6.04 -13.47
N ALA A 136 -6.33 5.58 -13.14
CA ALA A 136 -5.16 5.76 -13.99
C ALA A 136 -5.22 4.91 -15.29
N ALA A 137 -6.06 3.87 -15.33
CA ALA A 137 -6.19 2.98 -16.48
C ALA A 137 -7.45 3.26 -17.32
N VAL A 138 -8.60 3.45 -16.66
CA VAL A 138 -9.93 3.54 -17.32
C VAL A 138 -10.58 4.90 -17.08
N GLY A 139 -9.90 5.78 -16.35
CA GLY A 139 -10.46 7.04 -15.92
C GLY A 139 -11.56 6.85 -14.88
N THR A 140 -12.32 7.89 -14.59
CA THR A 140 -13.42 7.86 -13.62
C THR A 140 -14.40 6.72 -13.88
N ASN A 141 -14.49 5.85 -12.90
CA ASN A 141 -15.41 4.71 -12.78
C ASN A 141 -15.60 4.39 -11.29
N ALA A 142 -16.69 3.72 -10.90
CA ALA A 142 -16.98 3.53 -9.48
C ALA A 142 -15.93 2.73 -8.70
N PRO A 143 -15.52 1.50 -9.08
CA PRO A 143 -14.57 0.72 -8.27
C PRO A 143 -13.22 1.42 -8.13
N GLY A 144 -12.67 1.97 -9.22
CA GLY A 144 -11.41 2.72 -9.18
C GLY A 144 -11.50 4.01 -8.37
N THR A 145 -12.61 4.74 -8.48
CA THR A 145 -12.82 5.99 -7.72
C THR A 145 -12.99 5.71 -6.23
N ALA A 146 -13.76 4.68 -5.87
CA ALA A 146 -13.99 4.27 -4.48
C ALA A 146 -12.67 3.96 -3.76
N VAL A 147 -11.78 3.24 -4.43
CA VAL A 147 -10.42 2.95 -3.92
C VAL A 147 -9.57 4.22 -3.84
N ALA A 148 -9.61 5.09 -4.85
CA ALA A 148 -8.78 6.30 -4.91
C ALA A 148 -9.15 7.35 -3.85
N VAL A 149 -10.43 7.47 -3.54
CA VAL A 149 -10.96 8.48 -2.58
C VAL A 149 -11.27 7.90 -1.21
N ASP A 150 -11.11 6.59 -1.05
CA ASP A 150 -11.37 5.86 0.18
C ASP A 150 -12.78 6.13 0.77
N ARG A 151 -13.78 6.16 -0.11
CA ARG A 151 -15.19 6.40 0.23
C ARG A 151 -16.13 5.66 -0.72
N PRO A 152 -17.35 5.30 -0.25
CA PRO A 152 -18.42 4.89 -1.14
C PRO A 152 -18.76 5.99 -2.16
N VAL A 153 -18.96 5.62 -3.41
CA VAL A 153 -19.27 6.55 -4.50
C VAL A 153 -20.20 5.92 -5.52
N GLN A 154 -21.11 6.73 -6.06
CA GLN A 154 -21.84 6.42 -7.29
C GLN A 154 -21.23 7.15 -8.48
N VAL A 155 -21.18 6.49 -9.63
CA VAL A 155 -20.82 7.10 -10.91
C VAL A 155 -21.93 6.82 -11.90
N PHE A 156 -22.52 7.88 -12.45
CA PHE A 156 -23.69 7.83 -13.32
C PHE A 156 -23.39 8.40 -14.70
N ALA A 157 -23.77 7.68 -15.74
CA ALA A 157 -23.77 8.16 -17.10
C ALA A 157 -22.41 8.75 -17.52
N ALA A 158 -22.42 9.97 -18.08
CA ALA A 158 -21.23 10.68 -18.55
C ALA A 158 -20.29 11.19 -17.43
N GLU A 159 -20.56 10.88 -16.16
CA GLU A 159 -19.53 10.96 -15.11
C GLU A 159 -18.42 9.93 -15.34
N HIS A 160 -18.74 8.80 -16.00
CA HIS A 160 -17.72 7.88 -16.48
C HIS A 160 -16.83 8.57 -17.52
N PHE A 161 -15.52 8.46 -17.31
CA PHE A 161 -14.56 9.14 -18.16
C PHE A 161 -14.50 8.55 -19.57
N ILE A 162 -14.60 7.23 -19.69
CA ILE A 162 -14.62 6.54 -20.98
C ILE A 162 -16.04 6.49 -21.54
N ARG A 163 -16.21 6.97 -22.78
CA ARG A 163 -17.52 7.09 -23.47
C ARG A 163 -18.27 5.76 -23.58
N ARG A 164 -17.53 4.66 -23.79
CA ARG A 164 -18.07 3.30 -23.88
C ARG A 164 -18.73 2.82 -22.58
N VAL A 165 -18.33 3.36 -21.43
CA VAL A 165 -18.84 2.99 -20.10
C VAL A 165 -20.07 3.83 -19.70
N GLN A 166 -20.26 4.99 -20.33
CA GLN A 166 -21.36 5.93 -20.00
C GLN A 166 -22.79 5.37 -20.08
N PRO A 167 -23.11 4.26 -20.77
CA PRO A 167 -24.43 3.63 -20.66
C PRO A 167 -24.69 2.91 -19.33
N TRP A 168 -23.73 2.91 -18.40
CA TRP A 168 -23.82 2.22 -17.12
C TRP A 168 -23.90 3.19 -15.95
N THR A 169 -24.52 2.69 -14.88
CA THR A 169 -24.49 3.29 -13.55
C THR A 169 -23.80 2.30 -12.63
N CYS A 170 -22.95 2.80 -11.74
CA CYS A 170 -22.20 1.98 -10.81
C CYS A 170 -22.25 2.58 -9.39
N ALA A 171 -22.25 1.72 -8.38
CA ALA A 171 -22.13 2.10 -6.99
C ALA A 171 -21.10 1.19 -6.32
N ALA A 172 -20.03 1.79 -5.79
CA ALA A 172 -18.93 1.05 -5.19
C ALA A 172 -18.64 1.53 -3.77
N ALA A 173 -18.15 0.64 -2.92
CA ALA A 173 -17.63 0.95 -1.60
C ALA A 173 -16.30 0.22 -1.35
N PRO A 174 -15.29 0.91 -0.78
CA PRO A 174 -14.04 0.27 -0.41
C PRO A 174 -14.25 -0.72 0.73
N ILE A 175 -13.50 -1.82 0.70
CA ILE A 175 -13.40 -2.81 1.78
C ILE A 175 -12.02 -2.66 2.40
N HIS A 176 -11.97 -2.53 3.72
CA HIS A 176 -10.74 -2.36 4.47
C HIS A 176 -10.29 -3.63 5.16
N ASP A 177 -8.99 -3.69 5.41
CA ASP A 177 -8.43 -4.58 6.40
C ASP A 177 -8.86 -4.06 7.80
N PRO A 178 -9.63 -4.84 8.58
CA PRO A 178 -10.13 -4.39 9.87
C PRO A 178 -9.03 -4.17 10.92
N HIS A 179 -7.84 -4.74 10.72
CA HIS A 179 -6.71 -4.62 11.65
C HIS A 179 -5.79 -3.45 11.29
N THR A 180 -5.59 -3.20 9.99
CA THR A 180 -4.64 -2.16 9.52
C THR A 180 -5.32 -0.89 9.02
N GLY A 181 -6.62 -0.93 8.74
CA GLY A 181 -7.38 0.17 8.14
C GLY A 181 -7.01 0.45 6.68
N ARG A 182 -6.22 -0.41 6.04
CA ARG A 182 -5.83 -0.24 4.63
C ARG A 182 -6.94 -0.74 3.72
N VAL A 183 -7.18 -0.04 2.61
CA VAL A 183 -8.07 -0.52 1.54
C VAL A 183 -7.50 -1.82 0.96
N LEU A 184 -8.29 -2.89 1.02
CA LEU A 184 -8.01 -4.18 0.38
C LEU A 184 -8.55 -4.22 -1.06
N GLY A 185 -9.59 -3.44 -1.32
CA GLY A 185 -10.28 -3.41 -2.60
C GLY A 185 -11.61 -2.70 -2.50
N ALA A 186 -12.52 -2.94 -3.43
CA ALA A 186 -13.87 -2.43 -3.38
C ALA A 186 -14.88 -3.47 -3.86
N VAL A 187 -16.08 -3.44 -3.27
CA VAL A 187 -17.26 -4.09 -3.83
C VAL A 187 -18.02 -3.06 -4.65
N ASP A 188 -18.49 -3.47 -5.82
CA ASP A 188 -19.22 -2.66 -6.78
C ASP A 188 -20.46 -3.41 -7.25
N ILE A 189 -21.54 -2.65 -7.41
CA ILE A 189 -22.69 -3.09 -8.20
C ILE A 189 -22.79 -2.19 -9.43
N THR A 190 -22.96 -2.80 -10.59
CA THR A 190 -23.03 -2.12 -11.90
C THR A 190 -24.32 -2.51 -12.60
N GLY A 191 -25.06 -1.55 -13.14
CA GLY A 191 -26.36 -1.79 -13.76
C GLY A 191 -26.89 -0.61 -14.58
N GLY A 192 -28.19 -0.62 -14.84
CA GLY A 192 -28.91 0.45 -15.55
C GLY A 192 -29.33 1.62 -14.64
N ASP A 193 -30.20 2.49 -15.17
CA ASP A 193 -30.53 3.79 -14.56
C ASP A 193 -31.21 3.69 -13.18
N GLY A 194 -31.88 2.57 -12.87
CA GLY A 194 -32.49 2.32 -11.57
C GLY A 194 -31.50 2.20 -10.40
N LEU A 195 -30.20 2.09 -10.70
CA LEU A 195 -29.15 1.96 -9.69
C LEU A 195 -28.72 3.31 -9.09
N ALA A 196 -29.00 4.43 -9.77
CA ALA A 196 -28.64 5.77 -9.33
C ALA A 196 -29.58 6.27 -8.22
N HIS A 197 -29.58 5.57 -7.10
CA HIS A 197 -30.42 5.85 -5.94
C HIS A 197 -29.59 5.79 -4.65
N PRO A 198 -29.86 6.64 -3.62
CA PRO A 198 -29.17 6.58 -2.33
C PRO A 198 -29.15 5.19 -1.67
N HIS A 199 -30.24 4.43 -1.84
CA HIS A 199 -30.35 3.07 -1.29
C HIS A 199 -29.31 2.11 -1.88
N SER A 200 -28.97 2.23 -3.16
CA SER A 200 -27.96 1.38 -3.80
C SER A 200 -26.57 1.65 -3.23
N LEU A 201 -26.24 2.92 -2.97
CA LEU A 201 -24.98 3.29 -2.32
C LEU A 201 -24.93 2.80 -0.87
N GLY A 202 -26.02 3.00 -0.12
CA GLY A 202 -26.15 2.51 1.26
C GLY A 202 -26.07 0.98 1.35
N PHE A 203 -26.64 0.27 0.38
CA PHE A 203 -26.58 -1.18 0.28
C PHE A 203 -25.14 -1.67 0.06
N VAL A 204 -24.42 -1.15 -0.95
CA VAL A 204 -23.02 -1.54 -1.19
C VAL A 204 -22.12 -1.18 0.00
N GLN A 205 -22.37 -0.04 0.64
CA GLN A 205 -21.66 0.32 1.87
C GLN A 205 -21.94 -0.67 3.01
N ALA A 206 -23.18 -1.14 3.16
CA ALA A 206 -23.53 -2.16 4.16
C ALA A 206 -22.85 -3.51 3.85
N VAL A 207 -22.80 -3.91 2.59
CA VAL A 207 -22.09 -5.12 2.13
C VAL A 207 -20.59 -5.01 2.44
N ALA A 208 -19.96 -3.88 2.14
CA ALA A 208 -18.55 -3.65 2.46
C ALA A 208 -18.28 -3.77 3.96
N ARG A 209 -19.11 -3.14 4.81
CA ARG A 209 -18.99 -3.22 6.27
C ARG A 209 -19.23 -4.63 6.81
N ALA A 210 -20.16 -5.38 6.22
CA ALA A 210 -20.40 -6.77 6.58
C ALA A 210 -19.19 -7.63 6.22
N ALA A 211 -18.59 -7.41 5.04
CA ALA A 211 -17.34 -8.06 4.64
C ALA A 211 -16.18 -7.72 5.58
N GLU A 212 -15.99 -6.46 5.98
CA GLU A 212 -14.98 -6.05 6.98
C GLU A 212 -15.21 -6.73 8.33
N SER A 213 -16.46 -6.81 8.77
CA SER A 213 -16.84 -7.51 10.01
C SER A 213 -16.51 -8.99 9.93
N GLN A 214 -16.83 -9.66 8.82
CA GLN A 214 -16.48 -11.06 8.62
C GLN A 214 -14.96 -11.28 8.49
N LEU A 215 -14.24 -10.38 7.82
CA LEU A 215 -12.77 -10.43 7.79
C LEU A 215 -12.17 -10.37 9.20
N SER A 216 -12.80 -9.61 10.10
CA SER A 216 -12.38 -9.53 11.52
C SER A 216 -12.58 -10.87 12.26
N LEU A 217 -13.52 -11.70 11.82
CA LEU A 217 -13.87 -12.98 12.44
C LEU A 217 -13.16 -14.19 11.81
N VAL A 218 -12.94 -14.17 10.48
CA VAL A 218 -12.43 -15.30 9.69
C VAL A 218 -10.92 -15.21 9.48
N ALA A 219 -10.32 -14.01 9.56
CA ALA A 219 -8.91 -13.94 9.90
C ALA A 219 -8.80 -14.49 11.34
N PRO A 220 -7.94 -15.49 11.62
CA PRO A 220 -7.66 -15.83 13.01
C PRO A 220 -7.31 -14.52 13.72
N PRO A 221 -7.80 -14.25 14.95
CA PRO A 221 -7.40 -13.07 15.69
C PRO A 221 -5.89 -13.07 15.67
N GLN A 222 -5.30 -12.17 14.89
CA GLN A 222 -3.93 -12.35 14.45
C GLN A 222 -3.02 -11.79 15.53
N ARG A 223 -3.11 -12.33 16.75
CA ARG A 223 -2.45 -11.85 17.96
C ARG A 223 -2.54 -10.32 18.17
N ALA A 224 -3.39 -9.57 17.46
CA ALA A 224 -3.27 -8.11 17.34
C ALA A 224 -3.66 -7.38 18.63
N GLN A 225 -4.32 -8.07 19.56
CA GLN A 225 -4.58 -7.59 20.91
C GLN A 225 -3.38 -7.77 21.87
N ASP A 226 -2.40 -8.62 21.52
CA ASP A 226 -1.18 -8.90 22.29
C ASP A 226 0.14 -8.56 21.55
N THR A 227 0.10 -8.35 20.22
CA THR A 227 1.29 -8.08 19.42
C THR A 227 1.75 -6.66 19.66
N VAL A 228 2.95 -6.53 20.24
CA VAL A 228 3.62 -5.25 20.37
C VAL A 228 4.20 -4.89 19.00
N THR A 229 3.88 -3.72 18.49
CA THR A 229 4.36 -3.23 17.18
C THR A 229 5.34 -2.07 17.37
N LEU A 230 6.39 -2.03 16.55
CA LEU A 230 7.42 -1.00 16.55
C LEU A 230 7.52 -0.36 15.16
N SER A 231 7.18 0.93 15.06
CA SER A 231 7.26 1.69 13.81
C SER A 231 8.51 2.59 13.80
N ALA A 232 9.51 2.25 12.98
CA ALA A 232 10.82 2.90 12.93
C ALA A 232 11.23 3.38 11.52
N LEU A 233 10.54 2.95 10.45
CA LEU A 233 10.84 3.38 9.09
C LEU A 233 10.40 4.84 8.86
N GLY A 234 11.30 5.64 8.27
CA GLY A 234 11.05 7.04 7.93
C GLY A 234 10.96 8.00 9.12
N ARG A 235 11.43 7.60 10.31
CA ARG A 235 11.27 8.35 11.56
C ARG A 235 12.56 8.37 12.36
N ASP A 236 12.93 9.48 12.98
CA ASP A 236 14.10 9.55 13.85
C ASP A 236 13.87 8.97 15.25
N GLU A 237 12.60 8.91 15.65
CA GLU A 237 12.11 8.42 16.92
C GLU A 237 11.00 7.41 16.64
N ALA A 238 11.24 6.16 17.02
CA ALA A 238 10.29 5.08 16.80
C ALA A 238 9.07 5.23 17.72
N GLU A 239 7.96 4.68 17.25
CA GLU A 239 6.74 4.56 18.05
C GLU A 239 6.52 3.09 18.40
N LEU A 240 6.40 2.80 19.69
CA LEU A 240 5.97 1.51 20.19
C LEU A 240 4.45 1.55 20.42
N ARG A 241 3.75 0.53 19.96
CA ARG A 241 2.34 0.31 20.28
C ARG A 241 2.19 -1.07 20.91
N PRO A 242 2.04 -1.15 22.24
CA PRO A 242 1.66 -2.38 22.92
C PRO A 242 0.29 -2.86 22.42
N GLY A 243 0.05 -4.18 22.44
CA GLY A 243 -1.26 -4.74 22.10
C GLY A 243 -2.39 -4.08 22.91
N GLY A 244 -3.36 -3.46 22.23
CA GLY A 244 -4.46 -2.70 22.87
C GLY A 244 -4.06 -1.42 23.64
N GLY A 245 -2.77 -1.06 23.68
CA GLY A 245 -2.24 0.05 24.48
C GLY A 245 -2.08 1.37 23.73
N ARG A 246 -1.86 2.46 24.48
CA ARG A 246 -1.54 3.78 23.91
C ARG A 246 -0.18 3.76 23.21
N ARG A 247 -0.07 4.50 22.10
CA ARG A 247 1.21 4.75 21.41
C ARG A 247 2.22 5.44 22.33
N ILE A 248 3.44 4.92 22.34
CA ILE A 248 4.57 5.42 23.14
C ILE A 248 5.64 5.90 22.18
N ARG A 249 5.91 7.20 22.22
CA ARG A 249 7.00 7.81 21.45
C ARG A 249 8.30 7.61 22.22
N LEU A 250 9.30 7.04 21.57
CA LEU A 250 10.58 6.71 22.16
C LEU A 250 11.59 7.83 21.89
N SER A 251 12.59 7.97 22.75
CA SER A 251 13.77 8.77 22.40
C SER A 251 14.54 8.09 21.26
N ARG A 252 15.43 8.82 20.59
CA ARG A 252 16.32 8.24 19.56
C ARG A 252 17.07 7.01 20.10
N ARG A 253 17.69 7.12 21.27
CA ARG A 253 18.48 6.02 21.86
C ARG A 253 17.61 4.82 22.22
N HIS A 254 16.41 5.06 22.74
CA HIS A 254 15.45 3.98 23.03
C HIS A 254 14.92 3.30 21.78
N SER A 255 14.75 4.06 20.70
CA SER A 255 14.37 3.53 19.39
C SER A 255 15.42 2.57 18.86
N GLU A 256 16.69 2.96 18.92
CA GLU A 256 17.82 2.11 18.52
C GLU A 256 17.89 0.83 19.35
N VAL A 257 17.76 0.94 20.68
CA VAL A 257 17.73 -0.23 21.59
C VAL A 257 16.62 -1.19 21.19
N LEU A 258 15.38 -0.71 21.01
CA LEU A 258 14.25 -1.61 20.70
C LEU A 258 14.35 -2.21 19.31
N VAL A 259 14.83 -1.48 18.31
CA VAL A 259 15.07 -2.04 16.96
C VAL A 259 16.07 -3.18 17.01
N LEU A 260 17.17 -3.02 17.77
CA LEU A 260 18.16 -4.08 17.92
C LEU A 260 17.58 -5.29 18.67
N LEU A 261 16.94 -5.07 19.82
CA LEU A 261 16.38 -6.17 20.60
C LEU A 261 15.21 -6.90 19.90
N ALA A 262 14.42 -6.23 19.06
CA ALA A 262 13.38 -6.87 18.26
C ALA A 262 13.95 -7.88 17.26
N ARG A 263 15.17 -7.63 16.76
CA ARG A 263 15.88 -8.51 15.82
C ARG A 263 16.73 -9.59 16.47
N HIS A 264 16.88 -9.53 17.79
CA HIS A 264 17.65 -10.46 18.60
C HIS A 264 16.74 -11.09 19.66
N PRO A 265 15.78 -11.95 19.26
CA PRO A 265 14.85 -12.60 20.21
C PRO A 265 15.57 -13.45 21.27
N GLU A 266 16.75 -13.98 20.95
CA GLU A 266 17.67 -14.65 21.89
C GLU A 266 18.20 -13.72 22.99
N GLY A 267 18.19 -12.41 22.72
CA GLY A 267 18.71 -11.36 23.58
C GLY A 267 20.16 -11.00 23.31
N MET A 268 20.54 -9.80 23.76
CA MET A 268 21.89 -9.27 23.68
C MET A 268 22.47 -9.08 25.08
N THR A 269 23.72 -9.45 25.27
CA THR A 269 24.48 -9.08 26.47
C THR A 269 24.65 -7.55 26.54
N GLY A 270 25.04 -7.05 27.72
CA GLY A 270 25.30 -5.61 27.88
C GLY A 270 26.39 -5.11 26.93
N ASP A 271 27.46 -5.89 26.75
CA ASP A 271 28.60 -5.50 25.92
C ASP A 271 28.26 -5.55 24.42
N GLU A 272 27.53 -6.57 23.96
CA GLU A 272 27.04 -6.64 22.58
C GLU A 272 26.12 -5.45 22.25
N LEU A 273 25.18 -5.14 23.14
CA LEU A 273 24.27 -4.02 22.96
C LEU A 273 25.02 -2.68 23.00
N LEU A 274 26.06 -2.55 23.83
CA LEU A 274 26.92 -1.37 23.89
C LEU A 274 27.65 -1.17 22.55
N CYS A 275 28.36 -2.19 22.05
CA CYS A 275 29.06 -2.14 20.77
C CYS A 275 28.11 -1.88 19.58
N ALA A 276 26.89 -2.39 19.64
CA ALA A 276 25.90 -2.17 18.59
C ALA A 276 25.39 -0.71 18.54
N LEU A 277 25.38 -0.01 19.68
CA LEU A 277 24.82 1.33 19.86
C LEU A 277 25.84 2.46 19.77
N TYR A 278 27.09 2.22 20.16
CA TYR A 278 28.12 3.24 20.27
C TYR A 278 29.35 2.87 19.44
N GLU A 279 29.77 3.79 18.56
CA GLU A 279 31.05 3.68 17.85
C GLU A 279 32.24 4.06 18.75
N ASP A 280 31.98 4.93 19.73
CA ASP A 280 32.99 5.43 20.68
C ASP A 280 33.16 4.43 21.85
N GLU A 281 34.33 3.79 21.88
CA GLU A 281 34.72 2.82 22.92
C GLU A 281 34.87 3.44 24.32
N SER A 282 34.89 4.79 24.43
CA SER A 282 34.92 5.47 25.74
C SER A 282 33.57 5.41 26.48
N VAL A 283 32.48 5.05 25.80
CA VAL A 283 31.16 4.94 26.42
C VAL A 283 31.11 3.72 27.32
N THR A 284 30.86 3.94 28.61
CA THR A 284 30.90 2.86 29.60
C THR A 284 29.58 2.08 29.70
N PRO A 285 29.61 0.83 30.21
CA PRO A 285 28.39 0.06 30.53
C PRO A 285 27.45 0.75 31.53
N VAL A 286 27.91 1.75 32.28
CA VAL A 286 27.06 2.57 33.17
C VAL A 286 26.07 3.41 32.36
N THR A 287 26.52 4.00 31.26
CA THR A 287 25.69 4.81 30.35
C THR A 287 24.57 3.97 29.76
N LEU A 288 24.89 2.78 29.25
CA LEU A 288 23.89 1.84 28.73
C LEU A 288 22.87 1.43 29.81
N ARG A 289 23.34 1.09 31.02
CA ARG A 289 22.44 0.75 32.14
C ARG A 289 21.51 1.90 32.49
N ALA A 290 21.99 3.14 32.47
CA ALA A 290 21.18 4.33 32.71
C ALA A 290 20.11 4.52 31.63
N GLU A 291 20.44 4.29 30.35
CA GLU A 291 19.45 4.32 29.27
C GLU A 291 18.37 3.24 29.41
N LEU A 292 18.77 2.02 29.73
CA LEU A 292 17.85 0.90 29.92
C LEU A 292 16.96 1.09 31.16
N ALA A 293 17.49 1.71 32.22
CA ALA A 293 16.72 2.09 33.39
C ALA A 293 15.66 3.17 33.08
N ARG A 294 15.97 4.13 32.19
CA ARG A 294 15.01 5.13 31.69
C ARG A 294 13.98 4.55 30.72
N LEU A 295 14.38 3.58 29.90
CA LEU A 295 13.49 2.91 28.95
C LEU A 295 12.44 2.05 29.64
N ARG A 296 12.85 1.26 30.65
CA ARG A 296 12.00 0.27 31.30
C ARG A 296 10.63 0.79 31.81
N PRO A 297 10.50 1.98 32.46
CA PRO A 297 9.21 2.50 32.88
C PRO A 297 8.32 2.98 31.73
N LEU A 298 8.88 3.21 30.53
CA LEU A 298 8.11 3.56 29.33
C LEU A 298 7.49 2.34 28.65
N LEU A 299 7.92 1.13 29.02
CA LEU A 299 7.47 -0.11 28.38
C LEU A 299 6.38 -0.79 29.22
N PRO A 300 5.53 -1.63 28.61
CA PRO A 300 4.69 -2.56 29.36
C PRO A 300 5.49 -3.32 30.42
N PRO A 301 4.94 -3.52 31.63
CA PRO A 301 5.63 -4.26 32.69
C PRO A 301 6.10 -5.62 32.20
N GLY A 302 7.38 -5.93 32.44
CA GLY A 302 7.98 -7.20 32.04
C GLY A 302 8.34 -7.34 30.56
N LEU A 303 8.09 -6.34 29.70
CA LEU A 303 8.45 -6.41 28.28
C LEU A 303 9.96 -6.51 28.08
N LEU A 304 10.75 -5.74 28.84
CA LEU A 304 12.21 -5.75 28.74
C LEU A 304 12.83 -6.58 29.87
N ALA A 305 13.28 -7.77 29.54
CA ALA A 305 14.04 -8.63 30.43
C ALA A 305 15.53 -8.21 30.49
N SER A 306 16.25 -8.70 31.50
CA SER A 306 17.70 -8.50 31.64
C SER A 306 18.39 -9.84 31.83
N ARG A 307 19.68 -9.89 31.47
CA ARG A 307 20.56 -11.07 31.54
C ARG A 307 20.09 -12.27 30.67
N PRO A 308 20.25 -12.21 29.33
CA PRO A 308 20.60 -11.04 28.50
C PRO A 308 19.44 -10.05 28.37
N TYR A 309 19.70 -8.84 27.87
CA TYR A 309 18.65 -7.89 27.53
C TYR A 309 17.86 -8.44 26.34
N ARG A 310 16.54 -8.60 26.50
CA ARG A 310 15.66 -9.14 25.45
C ARG A 310 14.23 -8.67 25.64
N LEU A 311 13.46 -8.70 24.56
CA LEU A 311 12.01 -8.49 24.60
C LEU A 311 11.35 -9.81 24.96
N SER A 312 10.52 -9.82 25.99
CA SER A 312 9.89 -11.04 26.54
C SER A 312 8.78 -11.59 25.66
N VAL A 313 8.24 -10.76 24.78
CA VAL A 313 7.30 -11.15 23.72
C VAL A 313 7.85 -10.68 22.38
N PRO A 314 7.48 -11.36 21.27
CA PRO A 314 7.81 -10.88 19.93
C PRO A 314 7.31 -9.45 19.72
N VAL A 315 8.19 -8.59 19.20
CA VAL A 315 7.85 -7.23 18.79
C VAL A 315 7.97 -7.15 17.28
N GLU A 316 6.87 -6.87 16.59
CA GLU A 316 6.88 -6.73 15.14
C GLU A 316 7.39 -5.34 14.75
N CYS A 317 8.61 -5.27 14.21
CA CYS A 317 9.14 -4.05 13.62
C CYS A 317 8.73 -3.95 12.14
N ASP A 318 8.34 -2.74 11.72
CA ASP A 318 7.99 -2.44 10.32
C ASP A 318 9.16 -2.70 9.34
N ALA A 319 10.41 -2.53 9.78
CA ALA A 319 11.58 -2.93 9.00
C ALA A 319 11.63 -4.44 8.70
N ASP A 320 11.32 -5.28 9.70
CA ASP A 320 11.33 -6.74 9.53
C ASP A 320 10.21 -7.20 8.60
N LEU A 321 9.07 -6.49 8.58
CA LEU A 321 7.99 -6.74 7.64
C LEU A 321 8.45 -6.54 6.20
N VAL A 322 9.18 -5.45 5.93
CA VAL A 322 9.70 -5.16 4.58
C VAL A 322 10.71 -6.23 4.15
N GLU A 323 11.61 -6.66 5.05
CA GLU A 323 12.56 -7.73 4.77
C GLU A 323 11.86 -9.05 4.43
N ARG A 324 10.89 -9.49 5.25
CA ARG A 324 10.12 -10.70 4.97
C ARG A 324 9.38 -10.64 3.63
N GLN A 325 8.83 -9.48 3.28
CA GLN A 325 8.15 -9.30 2.00
C GLN A 325 9.13 -9.39 0.82
N LEU A 326 10.36 -8.88 0.98
CA LEU A 326 11.40 -9.06 -0.04
C LEU A 326 11.84 -10.52 -0.17
N GLU A 327 12.05 -11.22 0.94
CA GLU A 327 12.41 -12.64 0.97
C GLU A 327 11.33 -13.50 0.31
N ALA A 328 10.06 -13.14 0.49
CA ALA A 328 8.93 -13.78 -0.15
C ALA A 328 8.71 -13.36 -1.63
N GLY A 329 9.55 -12.49 -2.19
CA GLY A 329 9.41 -11.98 -3.56
C GLY A 329 8.28 -10.96 -3.76
N ALA A 330 7.59 -10.55 -2.70
CA ALA A 330 6.47 -9.62 -2.72
C ALA A 330 6.95 -8.14 -2.80
N LEU A 331 7.71 -7.81 -3.84
CA LEU A 331 8.37 -6.49 -3.99
C LEU A 331 7.40 -5.31 -3.89
N THR A 332 6.25 -5.38 -4.56
CA THR A 332 5.25 -4.30 -4.52
C THR A 332 4.75 -4.05 -3.09
N ALA A 333 4.56 -5.11 -2.30
CA ALA A 333 4.17 -4.98 -0.91
C ALA A 333 5.30 -4.35 -0.06
N ALA A 334 6.54 -4.81 -0.27
CA ALA A 334 7.73 -4.31 0.41
C ALA A 334 7.94 -2.81 0.17
N VAL A 335 7.87 -2.35 -1.08
CA VAL A 335 8.03 -0.93 -1.44
C VAL A 335 6.92 -0.08 -0.81
N ARG A 336 5.67 -0.57 -0.81
CA ARG A 336 4.54 0.13 -0.17
C ARG A 336 4.67 0.21 1.36
N ALA A 337 5.24 -0.81 1.98
CA ALA A 337 5.48 -0.82 3.42
C ALA A 337 6.68 0.06 3.82
N TYR A 338 7.62 0.31 2.91
CA TYR A 338 8.80 1.13 3.16
C TYR A 338 8.48 2.64 3.16
N ARG A 339 8.26 3.20 4.35
CA ARG A 339 7.93 4.63 4.57
C ARG A 339 9.16 5.56 4.59
N GLY A 340 10.34 5.03 4.28
CA GLY A 340 11.61 5.73 4.31
C GLY A 340 12.68 4.99 5.09
N PRO A 341 13.91 5.53 5.16
CA PRO A 341 15.03 4.85 5.79
C PRO A 341 14.79 4.54 7.27
N LEU A 342 15.31 3.40 7.74
CA LEU A 342 15.23 3.00 9.15
C LEU A 342 16.01 3.99 10.03
N LEU A 343 15.31 4.65 10.96
CA LEU A 343 15.89 5.63 11.89
C LEU A 343 16.87 6.61 11.23
N PRO A 344 16.45 7.45 10.25
CA PRO A 344 17.33 8.14 9.30
C PRO A 344 18.52 8.87 9.93
N ASN A 345 18.32 9.58 11.05
CA ASN A 345 19.38 10.33 11.73
C ASN A 345 20.14 9.55 12.81
N SER A 346 19.83 8.27 13.03
CA SER A 346 20.60 7.40 13.92
C SER A 346 22.03 7.20 13.41
N GLN A 347 22.98 7.29 14.34
CA GLN A 347 24.41 7.01 14.13
C GLN A 347 24.85 5.72 14.83
N ALA A 348 23.93 4.96 15.44
CA ALA A 348 24.26 3.70 16.07
C ALA A 348 24.80 2.71 15.02
N PRO A 349 26.02 2.14 15.17
CA PRO A 349 26.67 1.35 14.13
C PRO A 349 25.80 0.22 13.56
N ALA A 350 25.14 -0.55 14.43
CA ALA A 350 24.30 -1.66 14.01
C ALA A 350 23.03 -1.20 13.27
N VAL A 351 22.41 -0.10 13.71
CA VAL A 351 21.22 0.49 13.05
C VAL A 351 21.58 1.07 11.70
N VAL A 352 22.72 1.75 11.57
CA VAL A 352 23.25 2.23 10.28
C VAL A 352 23.48 1.05 9.33
N GLY A 353 24.05 -0.05 9.84
CA GLY A 353 24.24 -1.29 9.10
C GLY A 353 22.92 -1.87 8.60
N LEU A 354 21.91 -1.98 9.46
CA LEU A 354 20.57 -2.45 9.12
C LEU A 354 19.90 -1.57 8.07
N ARG A 355 19.90 -0.24 8.27
CA ARG A 355 19.38 0.73 7.31
C ARG A 355 19.99 0.53 5.92
N ARG A 356 21.33 0.46 5.84
CA ARG A 356 22.04 0.27 4.57
C ARG A 356 21.68 -1.04 3.88
N ARG A 357 21.61 -2.14 4.63
CA ARG A 357 21.24 -3.46 4.07
C ARG A 357 19.82 -3.46 3.51
N LEU A 358 18.85 -2.98 4.29
CA LEU A 358 17.46 -2.90 3.88
C LEU A 358 17.28 -2.03 2.62
N THR A 359 17.86 -0.83 2.61
CA THR A 359 17.80 0.07 1.46
C THR A 359 18.48 -0.55 0.22
N ALA A 360 19.62 -1.23 0.40
CA ALA A 360 20.31 -1.90 -0.71
C ALA A 360 19.52 -3.10 -1.27
N ALA A 361 18.87 -3.88 -0.41
CA ALA A 361 18.03 -4.99 -0.82
C ALA A 361 16.82 -4.51 -1.64
N LEU A 362 16.11 -3.47 -1.16
CA LEU A 362 15.02 -2.83 -1.90
C LEU A 362 15.48 -2.31 -3.25
N ARG A 363 16.58 -1.55 -3.29
CA ARG A 363 17.16 -1.04 -4.54
C ARG A 363 17.47 -2.15 -5.52
N THR A 364 18.13 -3.22 -5.05
CA THR A 364 18.51 -4.35 -5.89
C THR A 364 17.28 -5.03 -6.47
N ALA A 365 16.26 -5.27 -5.65
CA ALA A 365 15.01 -5.89 -6.10
C ALA A 365 14.24 -5.00 -7.09
N LEU A 366 14.17 -3.69 -6.86
CA LEU A 366 13.58 -2.71 -7.77
C LEU A 366 14.26 -2.69 -9.14
N VAL A 367 15.59 -2.55 -9.15
CA VAL A 367 16.38 -2.50 -10.39
C VAL A 367 16.28 -3.83 -11.15
N THR A 368 16.30 -4.96 -10.44
CA THR A 368 16.19 -6.29 -11.06
C THR A 368 14.81 -6.52 -11.65
N ARG A 369 13.74 -6.10 -10.97
CA ARG A 369 12.37 -6.23 -11.46
C ARG A 369 12.10 -5.34 -12.67
N GLY A 370 12.67 -4.13 -12.69
CA GLY A 370 12.55 -3.19 -13.82
C GLY A 370 11.15 -2.60 -13.99
N ASP A 371 10.28 -2.68 -12.98
CA ASP A 371 8.91 -2.14 -13.07
C ASP A 371 8.95 -0.60 -13.13
N PRO A 372 8.43 0.04 -14.20
CA PRO A 372 8.60 1.47 -14.41
C PRO A 372 7.86 2.33 -13.39
N ASP A 373 6.76 1.84 -12.81
CA ASP A 373 5.99 2.59 -11.81
C ASP A 373 6.65 2.50 -10.43
N LEU A 374 7.10 1.30 -10.02
CA LEU A 374 7.83 1.14 -8.77
C LEU A 374 9.18 1.88 -8.77
N LEU A 375 9.87 1.89 -9.92
CA LEU A 375 11.10 2.66 -10.10
C LEU A 375 10.84 4.16 -10.02
N ALA A 376 9.75 4.65 -10.62
CA ALA A 376 9.36 6.06 -10.53
C ALA A 376 8.99 6.46 -9.10
N ASP A 377 8.17 5.65 -8.42
CA ASP A 377 7.77 5.89 -7.03
C ASP A 377 8.98 6.01 -6.10
N TRP A 378 9.98 5.12 -6.26
CA TRP A 378 11.23 5.21 -5.50
C TRP A 378 12.04 6.44 -5.88
N ALA A 379 12.29 6.66 -7.18
CA ALA A 379 13.15 7.74 -7.69
C ALA A 379 12.65 9.14 -7.28
N HIS A 380 11.33 9.30 -7.15
CA HIS A 380 10.71 10.57 -6.75
C HIS A 380 10.46 10.69 -5.24
N ALA A 381 10.73 9.65 -4.45
CA ALA A 381 10.66 9.74 -3.00
C ALA A 381 11.85 10.53 -2.42
N PRO A 382 11.71 11.23 -1.26
CA PRO A 382 12.79 12.01 -0.66
C PRO A 382 14.08 11.22 -0.39
N TRP A 383 13.98 9.92 -0.15
CA TRP A 383 15.13 9.04 0.07
C TRP A 383 15.71 8.42 -1.21
N GLY A 384 14.98 8.46 -2.33
CA GLY A 384 15.40 7.90 -3.61
C GLY A 384 15.79 8.95 -4.65
N GLU A 385 15.56 10.24 -4.37
CA GLU A 385 15.86 11.34 -5.31
C GLU A 385 17.34 11.46 -5.69
N HIS A 386 18.24 10.91 -4.86
CA HIS A 386 19.69 10.86 -5.07
C HIS A 386 20.19 9.47 -5.52
N ASP A 387 19.28 8.53 -5.80
CA ASP A 387 19.63 7.15 -6.14
C ASP A 387 19.90 6.97 -7.63
N LEU A 388 21.12 7.31 -8.05
CA LEU A 388 21.51 7.27 -9.47
C LEU A 388 21.27 5.90 -10.13
N LEU A 389 21.41 4.79 -9.39
CA LEU A 389 21.18 3.46 -9.93
C LEU A 389 19.70 3.25 -10.30
N VAL A 390 18.79 3.69 -9.45
CA VAL A 390 17.34 3.60 -9.72
C VAL A 390 16.94 4.55 -10.85
N TRP A 391 17.49 5.77 -10.88
CA TRP A 391 17.27 6.70 -12.00
C TRP A 391 17.72 6.12 -13.35
N ARG A 392 18.89 5.49 -13.40
CA ARG A 392 19.38 4.81 -14.61
C ARG A 392 18.48 3.64 -15.03
N ALA A 393 18.03 2.83 -14.07
CA ALA A 393 17.09 1.74 -14.34
C ALA A 393 15.75 2.28 -14.87
N LEU A 394 15.23 3.36 -14.29
CA LEU A 394 14.02 4.03 -14.76
C LEU A 394 14.19 4.56 -16.19
N ALA A 395 15.34 5.17 -16.52
CA ALA A 395 15.61 5.66 -17.86
C ALA A 395 15.65 4.55 -18.91
N ALA A 396 16.10 3.34 -18.54
CA ALA A 396 16.15 2.19 -19.43
C ALA A 396 14.74 1.74 -19.87
N VAL A 397 13.73 1.90 -19.01
CA VAL A 397 12.34 1.48 -19.28
C VAL A 397 11.39 2.65 -19.62
N ARG A 398 11.72 3.88 -19.20
CA ARG A 398 10.91 5.11 -19.39
C ARG A 398 11.81 6.33 -19.67
N PRO A 399 12.40 6.44 -20.88
CA PRO A 399 13.37 7.48 -21.22
C PRO A 399 12.71 8.84 -21.54
N THR A 400 12.23 9.56 -20.53
CA THR A 400 11.70 10.92 -20.69
C THR A 400 12.79 11.98 -20.56
N ALA A 401 12.55 13.19 -21.10
CA ALA A 401 13.51 14.30 -20.97
C ALA A 401 13.78 14.70 -19.50
N PRO A 402 12.78 14.77 -18.60
CA PRO A 402 13.02 15.03 -17.18
C PRO A 402 13.90 13.96 -16.51
N VAL A 403 13.68 12.67 -16.81
CA VAL A 403 14.48 11.57 -16.27
C VAL A 403 15.95 11.68 -16.70
N ARG A 404 16.22 11.95 -17.99
CA ARG A 404 17.59 12.16 -18.48
C ARG A 404 18.26 13.38 -17.85
N ALA A 405 17.52 14.48 -17.71
CA ALA A 405 18.03 15.70 -17.09
C ALA A 405 18.43 15.45 -15.62
N ARG A 406 17.63 14.67 -14.87
CA ARG A 406 17.96 14.33 -13.48
C ARG A 406 19.19 13.45 -13.38
N ILE A 407 19.35 12.45 -14.26
CA ILE A 407 20.58 11.64 -14.32
C ILE A 407 21.81 12.52 -14.55
N ALA A 408 21.75 13.41 -15.55
CA ALA A 408 22.88 14.31 -15.84
C ALA A 408 23.22 15.23 -14.65
N ALA A 409 22.20 15.73 -13.93
CA ALA A 409 22.40 16.51 -12.71
C ALA A 409 23.11 15.70 -11.61
N LEU A 410 22.64 14.48 -11.33
CA LEU A 410 23.25 13.58 -10.34
C LEU A 410 24.68 13.18 -10.71
N GLU A 411 24.96 12.95 -11.99
CA GLU A 411 26.32 12.65 -12.47
C GLU A 411 27.25 13.85 -12.32
N ALA A 412 26.76 15.07 -12.59
CA ALA A 412 27.52 16.29 -12.37
C ALA A 412 27.80 16.55 -10.88
N GLU A 413 26.81 16.30 -10.00
CA GLU A 413 26.97 16.37 -8.54
C GLU A 413 28.06 15.40 -8.04
N LEU A 414 28.12 14.19 -8.59
CA LEU A 414 29.14 13.18 -8.25
C LEU A 414 30.52 13.47 -8.85
N ALA A 415 30.58 14.15 -9.99
CA ALA A 415 31.82 14.51 -10.68
C ALA A 415 32.48 15.78 -10.11
N ALA A 416 31.75 16.60 -9.35
CA ALA A 416 32.30 17.78 -8.70
C ALA A 416 33.37 17.40 -7.66
N PRO A 417 34.58 18.00 -7.70
CA PRO A 417 35.60 17.77 -6.68
C PRO A 417 35.07 18.15 -5.29
N GLY A 418 35.07 17.18 -4.36
CA GLY A 418 34.48 17.33 -3.05
C GLY A 418 35.06 18.52 -2.26
N VAL A 419 34.17 19.37 -1.75
CA VAL A 419 34.47 20.28 -0.63
C VAL A 419 35.00 19.44 0.54
N PRO A 420 36.15 19.77 1.16
CA PRO A 420 36.77 18.93 2.17
C PRO A 420 35.94 18.90 3.45
N GLY A 421 35.28 17.77 3.73
CA GLY A 421 34.54 17.60 4.97
C GLY A 421 33.65 16.36 5.01
N ARG A 422 34.25 15.16 4.88
CA ARG A 422 33.79 13.83 5.38
C ARG A 422 34.38 12.72 4.50
N ARG A 423 35.64 12.36 4.75
CA ARG A 423 36.17 11.06 4.32
C ARG A 423 35.66 10.01 5.31
N ALA A 424 34.77 9.12 4.87
CA ALA A 424 34.54 7.86 5.59
C ALA A 424 35.74 6.94 5.30
N HIS A 425 36.54 6.65 6.33
CA HIS A 425 37.54 5.60 6.27
C HIS A 425 36.85 4.24 6.12
N VAL A 426 36.94 3.66 4.93
CA VAL A 426 36.61 2.25 4.70
C VAL A 426 37.78 1.42 5.24
N ARG A 427 37.70 0.95 6.49
CA ARG A 427 38.43 -0.23 6.92
C ARG A 427 37.52 -1.44 6.70
N ARG A 428 37.99 -2.37 5.86
CA ARG A 428 37.36 -3.68 5.64
C ARG A 428 37.55 -4.52 6.89
N THR A 429 36.47 -5.06 7.45
CA THR A 429 36.51 -6.14 8.44
C THR A 429 35.79 -7.36 7.83
N PRO A 430 36.43 -8.53 7.77
CA PRO A 430 35.83 -9.74 7.20
C PRO A 430 34.97 -10.44 8.26
N TRP A 431 33.69 -10.69 7.96
CA TRP A 431 32.88 -11.61 8.75
C TRP A 431 32.97 -13.00 8.12
N LEU A 432 33.45 -13.95 8.93
CA LEU A 432 33.61 -15.37 8.64
C LEU A 432 32.25 -16.04 8.41
N THR A 433 32.13 -16.72 7.29
CA THR A 433 31.21 -17.84 7.10
C THR A 433 31.78 -19.08 7.79
N SER A 434 31.04 -19.68 8.72
CA SER A 434 31.18 -21.10 9.06
C SER A 434 29.91 -21.62 9.71
N GLY A 435 29.22 -22.51 9.00
CA GLY A 435 28.19 -23.36 9.59
C GLY A 435 28.81 -24.48 10.42
N ALA A 436 28.03 -25.02 11.35
CA ALA A 436 28.29 -26.32 11.95
C ALA A 436 26.96 -27.06 12.13
N THR A 437 26.81 -28.12 11.35
CA THR A 437 25.80 -29.16 11.46
C THR A 437 26.03 -29.98 12.73
N TYR A 438 25.02 -30.12 13.58
CA TYR A 438 25.07 -30.97 14.77
C TYR A 438 24.59 -32.37 14.41
N SER A 439 25.53 -33.32 14.25
CA SER A 439 25.26 -34.75 14.13
C SER A 439 25.16 -35.36 15.53
N GLN A 440 23.97 -35.83 15.90
CA GLN A 440 23.78 -36.65 17.10
C GLN A 440 24.27 -38.09 16.86
N ARG A 441 25.02 -38.63 17.83
CA ARG A 441 25.00 -40.06 18.14
C ARG A 441 24.84 -40.25 19.66
N PRO A 442 24.02 -41.22 20.10
CA PRO A 442 23.75 -41.48 21.51
C PRO A 442 24.79 -42.46 22.11
N PRO A 443 24.80 -42.68 23.44
CA PRO A 443 25.92 -43.29 24.13
C PRO A 443 25.81 -44.82 24.16
N VAL A 444 26.94 -45.50 23.95
CA VAL A 444 27.52 -46.55 24.83
C VAL A 444 29.04 -46.50 24.65
#